data_AF-A0A6B9ZAN9-F1
#
_entry.id   AF-A0A6B9ZAN9-F1
#
_cell.length_a   1.000
_cell.length_b   1.000
_cell.length_c   1.000
_cell.angle_alpha   90.00
_cell.angle_beta   90.00
_cell.angle_gamma   90.00
#
_symmetry.space_group_name_H-M   'P 1'
#
loop_
_entity.id
_entity.type
_entity.pdbx_description
1 polymer ?
#
loop_
_entity_poly.entity_id
_entity_poly.type
_entity_poly.pdbx_seq_one_letter_code
_entity_poly.pdbx_strand_id
1 'polypeptide(L)'
;MQPSINSTIRSFTISEKKNIAMQWSQSNVKMQVFCDNHGITVSMLKNWRKQFATPAKIPRRKHFIQLTPSKASIPDIALPFAEVISLSGNRIIFHSAVNTDMLKELLNSK
;
A
#
# COMPACT_ATOMS: atom_id res chain seq x y z
N MET A 1 -23.63 -39.96 -5.00
CA MET A 1 -22.86 -39.59 -3.80
C MET A 1 -22.12 -38.30 -4.10
N GLN A 2 -22.42 -37.21 -3.39
CA GLN A 2 -21.80 -35.90 -3.60
C GLN A 2 -20.47 -35.82 -2.82
N PRO A 3 -19.40 -35.19 -3.35
CA PRO A 3 -18.20 -34.96 -2.56
C PRO A 3 -18.42 -33.74 -1.66
N SER A 4 -18.25 -33.96 -0.35
CA SER A 4 -18.31 -32.93 0.70
C SER A 4 -17.17 -31.93 0.53
N ILE A 5 -17.49 -30.68 0.19
CA ILE A 5 -16.51 -29.60 0.10
C ILE A 5 -16.31 -29.03 1.52
N ASN A 6 -15.56 -29.74 2.34
CA ASN A 6 -15.07 -29.20 3.61
C ASN A 6 -13.99 -28.16 3.30
N SER A 7 -14.40 -26.91 3.08
CA SER A 7 -13.50 -25.76 2.94
C SER A 7 -12.93 -25.40 4.32
N THR A 8 -12.00 -26.23 4.82
CA THR A 8 -11.08 -25.84 5.88
C THR A 8 -10.36 -24.58 5.40
N ILE A 9 -10.54 -23.45 6.09
CA ILE A 9 -9.89 -22.17 5.74
C ILE A 9 -8.39 -22.32 6.03
N ARG A 10 -7.68 -22.99 5.12
CA ARG A 10 -6.23 -23.11 5.16
C ARG A 10 -5.64 -21.81 4.65
N SER A 11 -4.88 -21.13 5.49
CA SER A 11 -4.09 -19.98 5.06
C SER A 11 -2.87 -20.45 4.27
N PHE A 12 -2.75 -20.01 3.02
CA PHE A 12 -1.56 -20.23 2.21
C PHE A 12 -0.62 -19.04 2.31
N THR A 13 0.65 -19.29 2.56
CA THR A 13 1.71 -18.27 2.52
C THR A 13 1.92 -17.76 1.09
N ILE A 14 2.54 -16.58 0.95
CA ILE A 14 2.83 -16.01 -0.38
C ILE A 14 3.76 -16.94 -1.19
N SER A 15 4.72 -17.59 -0.51
CA SER A 15 5.66 -18.53 -1.13
C SER A 15 4.94 -19.78 -1.65
N GLU A 16 4.08 -20.40 -0.85
CA GLU A 16 3.29 -21.57 -1.27
C GLU A 16 2.40 -21.26 -2.47
N LYS A 17 1.69 -20.11 -2.44
CA LYS A 17 0.84 -19.66 -3.55
C LYS A 17 1.64 -19.54 -4.85
N LYS A 18 2.83 -18.95 -4.77
CA LYS A 18 3.72 -18.76 -5.92
C LYS A 18 4.21 -20.10 -6.47
N ASN A 19 4.64 -21.00 -5.59
CA ASN A 19 5.14 -22.32 -5.98
C ASN A 19 4.04 -23.14 -6.68
N ILE A 20 2.84 -23.21 -6.10
CA ILE A 20 1.70 -23.92 -6.70
C ILE A 20 1.31 -23.31 -8.06
N ALA A 21 1.30 -21.97 -8.17
CA ALA A 21 1.01 -21.30 -9.45
C ALA A 21 2.07 -21.57 -10.53
N MET A 22 3.34 -21.73 -10.15
CA MET A 22 4.43 -22.11 -11.06
C MET A 22 4.35 -23.59 -11.46
N GLN A 23 4.11 -24.49 -10.50
CA GLN A 23 3.94 -25.92 -10.76
C GLN A 23 2.80 -26.17 -11.76
N TRP A 24 1.69 -25.43 -11.64
CA TRP A 24 0.61 -25.48 -12.62
C TRP A 24 1.11 -25.16 -14.04
N SER A 25 1.95 -24.13 -14.21
CA SER A 25 2.45 -23.74 -15.54
C SER A 25 3.33 -24.79 -16.22
N GLN A 26 3.91 -25.70 -15.43
CA GLN A 26 4.74 -26.82 -15.91
C GLN A 26 3.92 -28.12 -16.03
N SER A 27 2.68 -28.12 -15.53
CA SER A 27 1.83 -29.30 -15.52
C SER A 27 1.06 -29.42 -16.84
N ASN A 28 0.95 -30.63 -17.38
CA ASN A 28 0.17 -30.92 -18.58
C ASN A 28 -1.22 -31.51 -18.24
N VAL A 29 -1.71 -31.27 -17.03
CA VAL A 29 -2.98 -31.81 -16.53
C VAL A 29 -4.09 -30.77 -16.67
N LYS A 30 -5.35 -31.22 -16.65
CA LYS A 30 -6.50 -30.31 -16.63
C LYS A 30 -6.55 -29.54 -15.30
N MET A 31 -6.98 -28.28 -15.36
CA MET A 31 -6.93 -27.37 -14.21
C MET A 31 -7.75 -27.83 -13.01
N GLN A 32 -8.88 -28.50 -13.27
CA GLN A 32 -9.71 -29.09 -12.22
C GLN A 32 -8.93 -30.18 -11.45
N VAL A 33 -8.33 -31.12 -12.18
CA VAL A 33 -7.56 -32.23 -11.60
C VAL A 33 -6.37 -31.72 -10.78
N PHE A 34 -5.68 -30.69 -11.29
CA PHE A 34 -4.60 -30.06 -10.55
C PHE A 34 -5.09 -29.42 -9.24
N CYS A 35 -6.20 -28.68 -9.29
CA CYS A 35 -6.78 -28.03 -8.13
C CYS A 35 -7.21 -29.05 -7.07
N ASP A 36 -7.83 -30.15 -7.50
CA ASP A 36 -8.29 -31.24 -6.62
C ASP A 36 -7.10 -31.91 -5.91
N ASN A 37 -6.00 -32.19 -6.63
CA ASN A 37 -4.77 -32.78 -6.06
C ASN A 37 -4.09 -31.87 -5.03
N HIS A 38 -4.18 -30.54 -5.22
CA HIS A 38 -3.58 -29.55 -4.32
C HIS A 38 -4.55 -29.05 -3.24
N GLY A 39 -5.79 -29.53 -3.20
CA GLY A 39 -6.80 -29.10 -2.24
C GLY A 39 -7.14 -27.61 -2.34
N ILE A 40 -7.08 -27.04 -3.54
CA ILE A 40 -7.40 -25.64 -3.81
C ILE A 40 -8.57 -25.53 -4.78
N THR A 41 -9.24 -24.39 -4.79
CA THR A 41 -10.28 -24.13 -5.79
C THR A 41 -9.69 -23.53 -7.07
N VAL A 42 -10.40 -23.73 -8.18
CA VAL A 42 -10.05 -23.16 -9.48
C VAL A 42 -9.95 -21.63 -9.44
N SER A 43 -10.80 -20.96 -8.65
CA SER A 43 -10.77 -19.50 -8.49
C SER A 43 -9.50 -19.02 -7.78
N MET A 44 -9.04 -19.75 -6.76
CA MET A 44 -7.78 -19.46 -6.06
C MET A 44 -6.59 -19.55 -7.03
N LEU A 45 -6.51 -20.63 -7.80
CA LEU A 45 -5.42 -20.81 -8.78
C LEU A 45 -5.43 -19.70 -9.84
N LYS A 46 -6.60 -19.34 -10.39
CA LYS A 46 -6.72 -18.24 -11.35
C LYS A 46 -6.24 -16.90 -10.77
N ASN A 47 -6.60 -16.60 -9.52
CA ASN A 47 -6.19 -15.39 -8.84
C ASN A 47 -4.68 -15.35 -8.61
N TRP A 48 -4.08 -16.44 -8.14
CA TRP A 48 -2.63 -16.51 -7.92
C TRP A 48 -1.87 -16.41 -9.23
N ARG A 49 -2.31 -17.08 -10.29
CA ARG A 49 -1.73 -16.93 -11.63
C ARG A 49 -1.73 -15.47 -12.08
N LYS A 50 -2.85 -14.76 -11.93
CA LYS A 50 -2.93 -13.34 -12.28
C LYS A 50 -1.99 -12.48 -11.43
N GLN A 51 -1.91 -12.76 -10.12
CA GLN A 51 -1.07 -12.03 -9.18
C GLN A 51 0.42 -12.15 -9.53
N PHE A 52 0.88 -13.33 -9.94
CA PHE A 52 2.29 -13.59 -10.24
C PHE A 52 2.66 -13.44 -11.72
N ALA A 53 1.68 -13.41 -12.63
CA ALA A 53 1.92 -13.19 -14.07
C ALA A 53 2.06 -11.69 -14.42
N THR A 54 1.44 -10.79 -13.65
CA THR A 54 1.60 -9.36 -13.91
C THR A 54 2.99 -8.90 -13.45
N PRO A 55 3.80 -8.26 -14.32
CA PRO A 55 4.97 -7.54 -13.85
C PRO A 55 4.52 -6.56 -12.77
N ALA A 56 5.35 -6.36 -11.74
CA ALA A 56 5.04 -5.50 -10.61
C ALA A 56 4.40 -4.22 -11.12
N LYS A 57 3.11 -3.99 -10.79
CA LYS A 57 2.43 -2.76 -11.18
C LYS A 57 3.27 -1.63 -10.62
N ILE A 58 3.93 -0.89 -11.50
CA ILE A 58 4.58 0.38 -11.16
C ILE A 58 3.51 1.15 -10.38
N PRO A 59 3.78 1.58 -9.14
CA PRO A 59 2.80 2.33 -8.37
C PRO A 59 2.28 3.44 -9.27
N ARG A 60 0.96 3.47 -9.54
CA ARG A 60 0.37 4.62 -10.24
C ARG A 60 0.89 5.84 -9.49
N ARG A 61 1.59 6.74 -10.20
CA ARG A 61 2.20 7.94 -9.61
C ARG A 61 1.21 8.49 -8.59
N LYS A 62 1.61 8.53 -7.31
CA LYS A 62 0.78 9.12 -6.26
C LYS A 62 0.40 10.50 -6.79
N HIS A 63 -0.89 10.72 -7.04
CA HIS A 63 -1.37 12.03 -7.46
C HIS A 63 -0.85 13.02 -6.42
N PHE A 64 -0.25 14.11 -6.88
CA PHE A 64 0.22 15.16 -5.97
C PHE A 64 -0.93 15.51 -5.02
N ILE A 65 -0.66 15.49 -3.71
CA ILE A 65 -1.64 15.91 -2.72
C ILE A 65 -1.76 17.43 -2.90
N GLN A 66 -2.89 17.87 -3.43
CA GLN A 66 -3.18 19.29 -3.54
C GLN A 66 -3.40 19.83 -2.13
N LEU A 67 -2.44 20.63 -1.65
CA LEU A 67 -2.58 21.33 -0.38
C LEU A 67 -3.65 22.41 -0.53
N THR A 68 -4.65 22.38 0.33
CA THR A 68 -5.63 23.47 0.46
C THR A 68 -5.19 24.33 1.64
N PRO A 69 -4.97 25.64 1.46
CA PRO A 69 -4.66 26.51 2.58
C PRO A 69 -5.87 26.53 3.52
N SER A 70 -5.69 25.95 4.71
CA SER A 70 -6.73 25.97 5.73
C SER A 70 -6.90 27.40 6.23
N LYS A 71 -8.14 27.92 6.19
CA LYS A 71 -8.52 29.16 6.88
C LYS A 71 -8.59 28.97 8.41
N ALA A 72 -7.79 28.07 8.97
CA ALA A 72 -7.73 27.89 10.40
C ALA A 72 -7.09 29.15 11.00
N SER A 73 -7.91 29.96 11.67
CA SER A 73 -7.43 30.83 12.73
C SER A 73 -6.92 29.91 13.83
N ILE A 74 -5.66 29.48 13.72
CA ILE A 74 -4.99 28.75 14.79
C ILE A 74 -4.97 29.76 15.96
N PRO A 75 -5.56 29.44 17.13
CA PRO A 75 -5.41 30.28 18.30
C PRO A 75 -3.91 30.44 18.58
N ASP A 76 -3.49 31.53 19.23
CA ASP A 76 -2.08 31.80 19.55
C ASP A 76 -1.55 30.80 20.60
N ILE A 77 -1.44 29.54 20.18
CA ILE A 77 -1.04 28.38 20.96
C ILE A 77 0.29 27.96 20.38
N ALA A 78 1.30 27.88 21.26
CA ALA A 78 2.58 27.33 20.90
C ALA A 78 2.40 25.87 20.43
N LEU A 79 2.68 25.62 19.15
CA LEU A 79 2.65 24.27 18.58
C LEU A 79 3.94 23.55 18.97
N PRO A 80 3.89 22.27 19.37
CA PRO A 80 5.06 21.54 19.86
C PRO A 80 6.16 21.34 18.80
N PHE A 81 5.79 21.41 17.52
CA PHE A 81 6.71 21.40 16.38
C PHE A 81 6.05 22.10 15.20
N ALA A 82 6.85 22.53 14.22
CA ALA A 82 6.35 23.01 12.93
C ALA A 82 7.28 22.62 11.80
N GLU A 83 6.72 22.64 10.60
CA GLU A 83 7.45 22.39 9.37
C GLU A 83 7.10 23.46 8.34
N VAL A 84 8.13 24.07 7.75
CA VAL A 84 7.99 25.04 6.67
C VAL A 84 8.59 24.45 5.40
N ILE A 85 7.78 24.36 4.35
CA ILE A 85 8.19 23.89 3.03
C ILE A 85 8.13 25.06 2.07
N SER A 86 9.26 25.42 1.46
CA SER A 86 9.32 26.48 0.46
C SER A 86 8.86 25.97 -0.91
N LEU A 87 8.52 26.90 -1.81
CA LEU A 87 8.20 26.57 -3.21
C LEU A 87 9.40 25.98 -3.97
N SER A 88 10.64 26.24 -3.52
CA SER A 88 11.85 25.61 -4.06
C SER A 88 12.08 24.18 -3.57
N GLY A 89 11.20 23.65 -2.69
CA GLY A 89 11.31 22.32 -2.12
C GLY A 89 12.22 22.22 -0.91
N ASN A 90 12.73 23.33 -0.39
CA ASN A 90 13.51 23.34 0.85
C ASN A 90 12.57 23.13 2.04
N ARG A 91 13.02 22.34 3.01
CA ARG A 91 12.25 21.96 4.21
C ARG A 91 13.00 22.41 5.45
N ILE A 92 12.32 23.15 6.31
CA ILE A 92 12.81 23.56 7.64
C ILE A 92 11.90 22.91 8.69
N ILE A 93 12.52 22.22 9.66
CA ILE A 93 11.80 21.51 10.72
C ILE A 93 12.17 22.15 12.06
N PHE A 94 11.16 22.56 12.82
CA PHE A 94 11.29 23.09 14.16
C PHE A 94 10.96 21.98 15.16
N HIS A 95 11.97 21.55 15.93
CA HIS A 95 11.82 20.51 16.96
C HIS A 95 11.40 21.06 18.34
N SER A 96 11.30 22.38 18.47
CA SER A 96 10.87 23.08 19.67
C SER A 96 9.50 23.72 19.46
N ALA A 97 8.89 24.12 20.58
CA ALA A 97 7.61 24.81 20.54
C ALA A 97 7.73 26.14 19.79
N VAL A 98 6.80 26.41 18.87
CA VAL A 98 6.78 27.62 18.03
C VAL A 98 5.41 28.28 18.05
N ASN A 99 5.40 29.61 18.00
CA ASN A 99 4.19 30.41 17.86
C ASN A 99 4.15 31.11 16.50
N THR A 100 3.00 31.71 16.16
CA THR A 100 2.82 32.33 14.85
C THR A 100 3.68 33.57 14.65
N ASP A 101 3.96 34.33 15.71
CA ASP A 101 4.69 35.58 15.60
C ASP A 101 6.20 35.37 15.41
N MET A 102 6.79 34.39 16.12
CA MET A 102 8.16 33.94 15.88
C MET A 102 8.35 33.43 14.45
N LEU A 103 7.40 32.64 13.94
CA LEU A 103 7.47 32.15 12.55
C LEU A 103 7.36 33.28 11.54
N LYS A 104 6.49 34.26 11.75
CA LYS A 104 6.41 35.46 10.89
C LYS A 104 7.71 36.25 10.92
N GLU A 105 8.29 36.46 12.10
CA GLU A 105 9.55 37.18 12.24
C GLU A 105 10.69 36.48 11.50
N LEU A 106 10.85 35.17 11.70
CA LEU A 106 11.88 34.37 11.01
C LEU A 106 11.71 34.31 9.50
N LEU A 107 10.48 34.30 9.01
CA LEU A 107 10.19 34.22 7.57
C LEU A 107 10.22 35.60 6.89
N ASN A 108 9.96 36.67 7.64
CA ASN A 108 9.97 38.05 7.14
C ASN A 108 11.29 38.79 7.40
N SER A 109 12.22 38.21 8.17
CA SER A 109 13.58 38.74 8.32
C SER A 109 14.36 38.52 7.03
N LYS A 110 14.15 39.43 6.06
CA LYS A 110 14.99 39.62 4.88
C LYS A 110 15.65 40.98 4.94
#